data_AF-A0A7C3NRY9-F1
#
_entry.id   AF-A0A7C3NRY9-F1
#
_cell.length_a   1.000
_cell.length_b   1.000
_cell.length_c   1.000
_cell.angle_alpha   90.00
_cell.angle_beta   90.00
_cell.angle_gamma   90.00
#
_symmetry.space_group_name_H-M   'P 1'
#
loop_
_entity.id
_entity.type
_entity.pdbx_description
1 polymer ?
#
loop_
_entity_poly.entity_id
_entity_poly.type
_entity_poly.pdbx_seq_one_letter_code
_entity_poly.pdbx_strand_id
1 'polypeptide(L)'
;KEFFGTTKTARWKAEGNQRGTSRFNYLGEDAAEYKRVYAIKSKDDPKAWADLIKLCRTLHQTPPELLEQALGPLLDIDGILKFLALDNTLINSDGYWVRTGDWNICQDEKGRFHIVPHDANETFGPPNGPGFGQGGFGFGGGPASSSVHLDPLSGIDDPGKPLVHKLLAVPSLRTRYLGYVRAIAEEWLDWNKLGPLAEQYQALIVEDVRADTRKLYPTEAFSKGLTDDIEESGFRGASARIMSLKSFADQRRAYLLKYIEAKKTAAN
;
A
#
# COMPACT_ATOMS: atom_id res chain seq x y z
N LYS A 1 14.64 10.09 18.44
CA LYS A 1 15.59 9.19 17.76
C LYS A 1 15.16 9.11 16.31
N GLU A 2 15.96 9.61 15.37
CA GLU A 2 15.62 9.54 13.95
C GLU A 2 15.62 8.09 13.48
N PHE A 3 14.59 7.65 12.74
CA PHE A 3 14.46 6.26 12.30
C PHE A 3 15.64 5.83 11.41
N PHE A 4 16.22 6.78 10.65
CA PHE A 4 17.38 6.57 9.78
C PHE A 4 18.66 7.26 10.29
N GLY A 5 18.69 7.65 11.58
CA GLY A 5 19.89 8.17 12.23
C GLY A 5 20.31 9.59 11.86
N THR A 6 19.68 10.24 10.87
CA THR A 6 20.07 11.58 10.41
C THR A 6 18.90 12.34 9.77
N THR A 7 18.96 13.67 9.83
CA THR A 7 18.02 14.57 9.15
C THR A 7 18.55 15.06 7.80
N LYS A 8 19.83 14.82 7.50
CA LYS A 8 20.56 15.39 6.35
C LYS A 8 20.34 14.67 5.03
N THR A 9 19.71 13.49 5.05
CA THR A 9 19.53 12.71 3.84
C THR A 9 18.30 13.16 3.05
N ALA A 10 18.30 12.80 1.77
CA ALA A 10 17.24 13.20 0.87
C ALA A 10 15.94 12.45 1.17
N ARG A 11 14.83 13.19 1.18
CA ARG A 11 13.47 12.66 1.39
C ARG A 11 12.53 13.22 0.34
N TRP A 12 11.68 12.37 -0.21
CA TRP A 12 10.68 12.71 -1.20
C TRP A 12 9.32 12.19 -0.77
N LYS A 13 8.28 13.00 -1.00
CA LYS A 13 6.90 12.52 -1.05
C LYS A 13 6.59 12.10 -2.48
N ALA A 14 6.05 10.90 -2.67
CA ALA A 14 5.42 10.53 -3.93
C ALA A 14 4.10 11.30 -4.03
N GLU A 15 3.96 12.16 -5.04
CA GLU A 15 2.73 12.90 -5.25
C GLU A 15 1.74 12.01 -6.01
N GLY A 16 0.52 11.87 -5.49
CA GLY A 16 -0.59 11.28 -6.22
C GLY A 16 -0.88 12.17 -7.42
N ASN A 17 -0.69 11.66 -8.64
CA ASN A 17 -1.00 12.40 -9.85
C ASN A 17 -1.90 11.59 -10.78
N GLN A 18 -2.70 12.27 -11.60
CA GLN A 18 -3.64 11.61 -12.53
C GLN A 18 -2.95 10.67 -13.55
N ARG A 19 -1.62 10.76 -13.70
CA ARG A 19 -0.83 9.91 -14.60
C ARG A 19 -0.26 8.66 -13.91
N GLY A 20 -0.30 8.57 -12.59
CA GLY A 20 0.18 7.41 -11.81
C GLY A 20 1.68 7.10 -11.95
N THR A 21 2.51 8.12 -12.19
CA THR A 21 3.94 7.98 -12.58
C THR A 21 4.93 8.08 -11.42
N SER A 22 4.46 8.36 -10.20
CA SER A 22 5.28 8.45 -8.99
C SER A 22 5.64 7.07 -8.41
N ARG A 23 5.56 5.97 -9.19
CA ARG A 23 5.73 4.56 -8.74
C ARG A 23 7.14 3.99 -8.95
N PHE A 24 8.21 4.80 -8.92
CA PHE A 24 9.56 4.44 -9.39
C PHE A 24 9.68 4.24 -10.91
N ASN A 25 8.83 4.91 -11.70
CA ASN A 25 8.98 4.92 -13.15
C ASN A 25 10.30 5.57 -13.56
N TYR A 26 10.99 4.97 -14.55
CA TYR A 26 12.11 5.65 -15.22
C TYR A 26 11.58 6.69 -16.21
N LEU A 27 11.76 7.97 -15.89
CA LEU A 27 11.23 9.11 -16.66
C LEU A 27 12.29 9.75 -17.59
N GLY A 28 13.41 9.06 -17.80
CA GLY A 28 14.59 9.61 -18.49
C GLY A 28 15.63 10.16 -17.51
N GLU A 29 16.57 10.95 -18.05
CA GLU A 29 17.72 11.50 -17.32
C GLU A 29 17.52 12.95 -16.85
N ASP A 30 16.39 13.58 -17.22
CA ASP A 30 16.07 14.94 -16.81
C ASP A 30 15.40 14.95 -15.42
N ALA A 31 16.08 15.54 -14.44
CA ALA A 31 15.55 15.70 -13.08
C ALA A 31 14.23 16.51 -13.04
N ALA A 32 13.96 17.37 -14.03
CA ALA A 32 12.71 18.12 -14.11
C ALA A 32 11.48 17.19 -14.23
N GLU A 33 11.61 16.04 -14.89
CA GLU A 33 10.51 15.07 -15.01
C GLU A 33 10.21 14.40 -13.67
N TYR A 34 11.24 14.13 -12.85
CA TYR A 34 11.06 13.58 -11.50
C TYR A 34 10.49 14.62 -10.54
N LYS A 35 10.89 15.89 -10.65
CA LYS A 35 10.36 17.00 -9.86
C LYS A 35 8.86 17.24 -10.08
N ARG A 36 8.29 16.77 -11.19
CA ARG A 36 6.83 16.84 -11.45
C ARG A 36 6.03 15.81 -10.65
N VAL A 37 6.66 14.74 -10.19
CA VAL A 37 5.97 13.59 -9.57
C VAL A 37 6.45 13.27 -8.16
N TYR A 38 7.60 13.80 -7.75
CA TYR A 38 8.14 13.70 -6.40
C TYR A 38 8.38 15.10 -5.83
N ALA A 39 7.86 15.34 -4.62
CA ALA A 39 8.14 16.55 -3.88
C ALA A 39 9.26 16.31 -2.86
N ILE A 40 10.42 16.95 -3.05
CA ILE A 40 11.53 16.86 -2.10
C ILE A 40 11.19 17.60 -0.80
N LYS A 41 11.42 16.96 0.34
CA LYS A 41 11.16 17.45 1.71
C LYS A 41 12.45 17.71 2.50
N SER A 42 13.55 17.79 1.77
CA SER A 42 14.91 18.00 2.25
C SER A 42 15.59 19.03 1.34
N LYS A 43 16.88 19.30 1.52
CA LYS A 43 17.61 20.20 0.63
C LYS A 43 17.49 19.70 -0.82
N ASP A 44 17.09 20.60 -1.73
CA ASP A 44 17.07 20.31 -3.17
C ASP A 44 18.51 20.20 -3.69
N ASP A 45 19.03 18.98 -3.69
CA ASP A 45 20.39 18.63 -4.10
C ASP A 45 20.36 17.90 -5.45
N PRO A 46 21.05 18.42 -6.50
CA PRO A 46 21.17 17.74 -7.79
C PRO A 46 21.64 16.29 -7.69
N LYS A 47 22.51 15.96 -6.73
CA LYS A 47 22.99 14.59 -6.51
C LYS A 47 21.84 13.66 -6.09
N ALA A 48 20.94 14.13 -5.24
CA ALA A 48 19.82 13.32 -4.76
C ALA A 48 18.89 12.91 -5.91
N TRP A 49 18.65 13.82 -6.86
CA TRP A 49 17.89 13.52 -8.07
C TRP A 49 18.63 12.55 -8.99
N ALA A 50 19.94 12.73 -9.20
CA ALA A 50 20.75 11.81 -9.99
C ALA A 50 20.73 10.38 -9.41
N ASP A 51 20.76 10.24 -8.08
CA ASP A 51 20.66 8.93 -7.42
C ASP A 51 19.27 8.30 -7.60
N LEU A 52 18.18 9.09 -7.53
CA LEU A 52 16.82 8.59 -7.76
C LEU A 52 16.62 8.15 -9.22
N ILE A 53 17.15 8.92 -10.18
CA ILE A 53 17.17 8.57 -11.60
C ILE A 53 17.90 7.25 -11.80
N LYS A 54 19.10 7.10 -11.21
CA LYS A 54 19.89 5.87 -11.27
C LYS A 54 19.10 4.68 -10.74
N LEU A 55 18.43 4.82 -9.59
CA LEU A 55 17.58 3.76 -9.03
C LEU A 55 16.48 3.34 -10.02
N CYS A 56 15.71 4.30 -10.54
CA CYS A 56 14.60 4.01 -11.44
C CYS A 56 15.09 3.37 -12.75
N ARG A 57 16.22 3.85 -13.29
CA ARG A 57 16.87 3.27 -14.47
C ARG A 57 17.30 1.82 -14.22
N THR A 58 17.99 1.54 -13.12
CA THR A 58 18.40 0.18 -12.74
C THR A 58 17.19 -0.72 -12.58
N LEU A 59 16.14 -0.27 -11.88
CA LEU A 59 14.90 -1.03 -11.73
C LEU A 59 14.29 -1.42 -13.08
N HIS A 60 14.21 -0.48 -14.03
CA HIS A 60 13.56 -0.71 -15.32
C HIS A 60 14.41 -1.55 -16.28
N GLN A 61 15.69 -1.21 -16.42
CA GLN A 61 16.55 -1.70 -17.50
C GLN A 61 17.29 -3.00 -17.14
N THR A 62 17.39 -3.36 -15.86
CA THR A 62 18.04 -4.61 -15.48
C THR A 62 17.13 -5.82 -15.74
N PRO A 63 17.64 -6.89 -16.37
CA PRO A 63 16.93 -8.16 -16.54
C PRO A 63 16.59 -8.81 -15.19
N PRO A 64 15.48 -9.56 -15.05
CA PRO A 64 15.07 -10.16 -13.78
C PRO A 64 16.16 -10.98 -13.06
N GLU A 65 16.95 -11.74 -13.81
CA GLU A 65 18.01 -12.60 -13.30
C GLU A 65 19.21 -11.85 -12.70
N LEU A 66 19.40 -10.57 -13.05
CA LEU A 66 20.45 -9.69 -12.50
C LEU A 66 19.88 -8.62 -11.55
N LEU A 67 18.57 -8.50 -11.47
CA LEU A 67 17.88 -7.37 -10.85
C LEU A 67 18.19 -7.25 -9.35
N GLU A 68 18.13 -8.36 -8.62
CA GLU A 68 18.37 -8.38 -7.18
C GLU A 68 19.79 -7.91 -6.85
N GLN A 69 20.79 -8.39 -7.59
CA GLN A 69 22.19 -7.99 -7.41
C GLN A 69 22.41 -6.51 -7.75
N ALA A 70 21.80 -6.02 -8.84
CA ALA A 70 21.96 -4.64 -9.28
C ALA A 70 21.25 -3.64 -8.34
N LEU A 71 20.10 -4.01 -7.77
CA LEU A 71 19.34 -3.15 -6.86
C LEU A 71 19.82 -3.20 -5.41
N GLY A 72 20.42 -4.30 -4.95
CA GLY A 72 20.82 -4.48 -3.55
C GLY A 72 21.61 -3.31 -2.93
N PRO A 73 22.60 -2.74 -3.65
CA PRO A 73 23.35 -1.57 -3.16
C PRO A 73 22.55 -0.26 -3.15
N LEU A 74 21.49 -0.17 -3.95
CA LEU A 74 20.70 1.05 -4.15
C LEU A 74 19.41 1.06 -3.34
N LEU A 75 18.81 -0.09 -3.06
CA LEU A 75 17.45 -0.19 -2.56
C LEU A 75 17.36 -1.18 -1.40
N ASP A 76 16.54 -0.82 -0.41
CA ASP A 76 16.10 -1.76 0.59
C ASP A 76 15.04 -2.71 0.06
N ILE A 77 15.48 -3.74 -0.69
CA ILE A 77 14.61 -4.70 -1.34
C ILE A 77 13.65 -5.35 -0.34
N ASP A 78 14.11 -5.84 0.81
CA ASP A 78 13.22 -6.44 1.81
C ASP A 78 12.24 -5.42 2.41
N GLY A 79 12.67 -4.18 2.65
CA GLY A 79 11.78 -3.09 3.05
C GLY A 79 10.67 -2.84 2.04
N ILE A 80 10.99 -2.83 0.74
CA ILE A 80 10.03 -2.68 -0.36
C ILE A 80 9.08 -3.88 -0.44
N LEU A 81 9.58 -5.11 -0.36
CA LEU A 81 8.74 -6.30 -0.41
C LEU A 81 7.75 -6.34 0.77
N LYS A 82 8.18 -5.92 1.98
CA LYS A 82 7.30 -5.79 3.15
C LYS A 82 6.26 -4.69 2.96
N PHE A 83 6.65 -3.54 2.41
CA PHE A 83 5.71 -2.47 2.08
C PHE A 83 4.65 -2.94 1.09
N LEU A 84 5.05 -3.57 -0.03
CA LEU A 84 4.11 -4.10 -1.02
C LEU A 84 3.17 -5.14 -0.40
N ALA A 85 3.69 -6.00 0.48
CA ALA A 85 2.89 -7.00 1.18
C ALA A 85 1.87 -6.32 2.10
N LEU A 86 2.28 -5.31 2.87
CA LEU A 86 1.39 -4.53 3.73
C LEU A 86 0.29 -3.83 2.92
N ASP A 87 0.68 -3.12 1.86
CA ASP A 87 -0.21 -2.32 1.01
C ASP A 87 -1.29 -3.19 0.34
N ASN A 88 -0.93 -4.39 -0.14
CA ASN A 88 -1.86 -5.34 -0.76
C ASN A 88 -2.69 -6.11 0.28
N THR A 89 -2.08 -6.60 1.36
CA THR A 89 -2.78 -7.41 2.38
C THR A 89 -3.87 -6.60 3.06
N LEU A 90 -3.58 -5.34 3.40
CA LEU A 90 -4.53 -4.42 4.04
C LEU A 90 -5.45 -3.70 3.05
N ILE A 91 -5.28 -3.95 1.75
CA ILE A 91 -6.06 -3.33 0.67
C ILE A 91 -6.03 -1.79 0.82
N ASN A 92 -4.84 -1.21 0.79
CA ASN A 92 -4.71 0.24 0.77
C ASN A 92 -5.13 0.80 -0.59
N SER A 93 -6.32 1.37 -0.66
CA SER A 93 -6.94 1.79 -1.91
C SER A 93 -6.42 3.14 -2.43
N ASP A 94 -5.61 3.86 -1.66
CA ASP A 94 -4.88 5.05 -2.13
C ASP A 94 -3.37 4.77 -2.30
N GLY A 95 -2.93 3.59 -1.89
CA GLY A 95 -1.55 3.14 -1.92
C GLY A 95 -0.96 2.86 -3.30
N TYR A 96 0.18 2.17 -3.30
CA TYR A 96 0.99 1.92 -4.48
C TYR A 96 0.22 1.16 -5.59
N TRP A 97 -0.57 0.16 -5.22
CA TRP A 97 -1.23 -0.73 -6.18
C TRP A 97 -2.50 -0.16 -6.82
N VAL A 98 -3.13 0.89 -6.25
CA VAL A 98 -4.32 1.56 -6.83
C VAL A 98 -3.97 2.94 -7.37
N ARG A 99 -3.88 3.96 -6.50
CA ARG A 99 -3.89 5.38 -6.87
C ARG A 99 -2.52 6.07 -6.80
N THR A 100 -1.47 5.34 -6.43
CA THR A 100 -0.05 5.76 -6.53
C THR A 100 0.43 6.73 -5.46
N GLY A 101 -0.41 7.00 -4.46
CA GLY A 101 -0.13 7.94 -3.38
C GLY A 101 0.37 7.26 -2.10
N ASP A 102 0.57 8.08 -1.08
CA ASP A 102 0.65 7.68 0.33
C ASP A 102 1.84 6.80 0.72
N TRP A 103 2.98 7.18 0.18
CA TRP A 103 4.27 6.76 0.68
C TRP A 103 5.33 7.81 0.38
N ASN A 104 6.42 7.71 1.12
CA ASN A 104 7.59 8.55 0.96
C ASN A 104 8.79 7.67 0.67
N ILE A 105 9.83 8.29 0.09
CA ILE A 105 11.13 7.68 -0.09
C ILE A 105 12.14 8.48 0.72
N CYS A 106 13.06 7.79 1.38
CA CYS A 106 14.26 8.42 1.91
C CYS A 106 15.51 7.68 1.42
N GLN A 107 16.58 8.41 1.22
CA GLN A 107 17.91 7.83 1.05
C GLN A 107 18.60 7.78 2.43
N ASP A 108 19.39 6.75 2.72
CA ASP A 108 20.25 6.71 3.90
C ASP A 108 21.64 7.34 3.62
N GLU A 109 22.50 7.44 4.63
CA GLU A 109 23.84 8.01 4.48
C GLU A 109 24.77 7.18 3.56
N LYS A 110 24.42 5.92 3.32
CA LYS A 110 25.15 5.01 2.42
C LYS A 110 24.63 5.09 0.98
N GLY A 111 23.60 5.90 0.73
CA GLY A 111 22.99 6.07 -0.58
C GLY A 111 21.88 5.07 -0.89
N ARG A 112 21.47 4.23 0.06
CA ARG A 112 20.41 3.22 -0.11
C ARG A 112 19.04 3.85 0.11
N PHE A 113 18.10 3.55 -0.78
CA PHE A 113 16.74 4.03 -0.72
C PHE A 113 15.86 3.12 0.14
N HIS A 114 15.00 3.73 0.93
CA HIS A 114 13.98 3.07 1.74
C HIS A 114 12.62 3.69 1.45
N ILE A 115 11.58 2.86 1.48
CA ILE A 115 10.20 3.30 1.41
C ILE A 115 9.63 3.48 2.82
N VAL A 116 8.79 4.49 2.98
CA VAL A 116 8.11 4.80 4.23
C VAL A 116 6.61 4.89 3.94
N PRO A 117 5.79 3.98 4.48
CA PRO A 117 4.33 4.08 4.37
C PRO A 117 3.85 5.44 4.92
N HIS A 118 2.81 6.00 4.31
CA HIS A 118 2.17 7.23 4.74
C HIS A 118 0.66 7.09 4.56
N ASP A 119 -0.13 7.92 5.23
CA ASP A 119 -1.59 8.10 5.01
C ASP A 119 -2.37 6.84 4.60
N ALA A 120 -2.30 5.79 5.42
CA ALA A 120 -2.93 4.49 5.13
C ALA A 120 -4.40 4.44 5.59
N ASN A 121 -5.13 5.56 5.47
CA ASN A 121 -6.51 5.69 5.95
C ASN A 121 -7.54 4.95 5.07
N GLU A 122 -7.19 4.63 3.82
CA GLU A 122 -8.02 3.86 2.86
C GLU A 122 -7.70 2.35 2.91
N THR A 123 -7.45 1.81 4.10
CA THR A 123 -7.18 0.38 4.35
C THR A 123 -8.35 -0.29 5.08
N PHE A 124 -8.28 -1.62 5.23
CA PHE A 124 -9.26 -2.44 5.95
C PHE A 124 -10.68 -2.41 5.37
N GLY A 125 -10.80 -2.13 4.07
CA GLY A 125 -12.04 -2.22 3.31
C GLY A 125 -11.87 -2.95 1.98
N PRO A 126 -12.97 -3.23 1.27
CA PRO A 126 -12.90 -3.72 -0.10
C PRO A 126 -12.15 -2.72 -1.01
N PRO A 127 -11.50 -3.19 -2.10
CA PRO A 127 -10.83 -2.32 -3.05
C PRO A 127 -11.74 -1.21 -3.59
N ASN A 128 -11.30 0.05 -3.47
CA ASN A 128 -11.92 1.21 -4.13
C ASN A 128 -10.87 1.85 -5.08
N GLY A 129 -11.25 2.60 -6.14
CA GLY A 129 -10.24 3.04 -7.13
C GLY A 129 -10.66 3.17 -8.59
N PRO A 130 -9.86 3.84 -9.44
CA PRO A 130 -9.95 3.63 -10.89
C PRO A 130 -9.73 2.15 -11.21
N GLY A 131 -10.67 1.52 -11.92
CA GLY A 131 -10.62 0.09 -12.24
C GLY A 131 -11.19 -0.85 -11.17
N PHE A 132 -11.47 -0.37 -9.95
CA PHE A 132 -12.18 -1.09 -8.90
C PHE A 132 -13.40 -0.27 -8.53
N GLY A 133 -14.56 -0.65 -9.05
CA GLY A 133 -15.78 0.16 -9.00
C GLY A 133 -16.19 0.62 -7.60
N GLN A 134 -15.64 1.75 -7.14
CA GLN A 134 -16.20 2.73 -6.22
C GLN A 134 -15.23 3.93 -6.14
N GLY A 135 -15.71 5.12 -6.50
CA GLY A 135 -15.05 6.40 -6.17
C GLY A 135 -14.50 7.22 -7.35
N GLY A 136 -15.42 7.86 -8.09
CA GLY A 136 -15.16 9.06 -8.91
C GLY A 136 -15.78 9.06 -10.31
N PHE A 137 -17.00 9.59 -10.46
CA PHE A 137 -17.64 9.99 -11.73
C PHE A 137 -17.66 8.96 -12.89
N GLY A 138 -18.04 7.70 -12.65
CA GLY A 138 -18.17 6.69 -13.70
C GLY A 138 -19.51 5.96 -13.67
N PHE A 139 -20.32 6.12 -14.73
CA PHE A 139 -21.49 5.29 -15.02
C PHE A 139 -21.07 3.82 -15.18
N GLY A 140 -21.36 2.98 -14.19
CA GLY A 140 -21.10 1.54 -14.24
C GLY A 140 -21.95 0.80 -13.22
N GLY A 141 -23.20 0.51 -13.57
CA GLY A 141 -24.16 -0.21 -12.74
C GLY A 141 -23.88 -1.71 -12.70
N GLY A 142 -22.82 -2.11 -12.01
CA GLY A 142 -22.63 -3.48 -11.53
C GLY A 142 -22.75 -3.51 -10.01
N PRO A 143 -23.22 -4.62 -9.39
CA PRO A 143 -23.20 -4.75 -7.94
C PRO A 143 -21.76 -4.52 -7.45
N ALA A 144 -21.60 -3.64 -6.47
CA ALA A 144 -20.32 -3.32 -5.87
C ALA A 144 -19.58 -4.62 -5.54
N SER A 145 -18.36 -4.78 -6.06
CA SER A 145 -17.52 -5.92 -5.71
C SER A 145 -17.09 -5.76 -4.26
N SER A 146 -17.93 -6.24 -3.34
CA SER A 146 -17.75 -6.27 -1.88
C SER A 146 -16.66 -7.26 -1.43
N SER A 147 -15.72 -7.57 -2.32
CA SER A 147 -14.84 -8.72 -2.17
C SER A 147 -13.45 -8.28 -1.71
N VAL A 148 -13.05 -8.78 -0.55
CA VAL A 148 -11.67 -8.67 -0.02
C VAL A 148 -10.69 -9.60 -0.76
N HIS A 149 -11.06 -10.15 -1.92
CA HIS A 149 -10.28 -11.12 -2.70
C HIS A 149 -9.32 -10.45 -3.71
N LEU A 150 -8.63 -9.39 -3.30
CA LEU A 150 -7.56 -8.79 -4.11
C LEU A 150 -6.39 -9.79 -4.25
N ASP A 151 -6.03 -10.15 -5.49
CA ASP A 151 -4.90 -11.04 -5.79
C ASP A 151 -3.57 -10.44 -5.25
N PRO A 152 -2.81 -11.18 -4.41
CA PRO A 152 -1.49 -10.76 -3.97
C PRO A 152 -0.49 -10.48 -5.09
N LEU A 153 -0.67 -11.07 -6.27
CA LEU A 153 0.17 -10.84 -7.45
C LEU A 153 -0.46 -9.85 -8.45
N SER A 154 -1.52 -9.13 -8.06
CA SER A 154 -2.13 -8.11 -8.90
C SER A 154 -1.11 -7.04 -9.33
N GLY A 155 -1.06 -6.76 -10.63
CA GLY A 155 -0.11 -5.81 -11.22
C GLY A 155 1.25 -6.40 -11.60
N ILE A 156 1.47 -7.71 -11.47
CA ILE A 156 2.72 -8.34 -11.91
C ILE A 156 2.97 -8.18 -13.42
N ASP A 157 1.92 -8.12 -14.23
CA ASP A 157 1.99 -7.91 -15.68
C ASP A 157 1.77 -6.43 -16.08
N ASP A 158 1.73 -5.51 -15.12
CA ASP A 158 1.48 -4.08 -15.36
C ASP A 158 2.80 -3.29 -15.34
N PRO A 159 3.38 -2.93 -16.51
CA PRO A 159 4.61 -2.14 -16.55
C PRO A 159 4.44 -0.72 -15.97
N GLY A 160 3.21 -0.24 -15.77
CA GLY A 160 2.88 0.99 -15.05
C GLY A 160 3.06 0.88 -13.53
N LYS A 161 3.40 -0.31 -13.00
CA LYS A 161 3.69 -0.58 -11.58
C LYS A 161 5.07 -1.22 -11.44
N PRO A 162 6.17 -0.50 -11.73
CA PRO A 162 7.47 -1.11 -11.96
C PRO A 162 8.04 -1.87 -10.75
N LEU A 163 7.79 -1.47 -9.49
CA LEU A 163 8.22 -2.29 -8.34
C LEU A 163 7.58 -3.67 -8.36
N VAL A 164 6.25 -3.76 -8.47
CA VAL A 164 5.52 -5.04 -8.50
C VAL A 164 5.92 -5.83 -9.74
N HIS A 165 5.87 -5.20 -10.91
CA HIS A 165 6.18 -5.83 -12.19
C HIS A 165 7.60 -6.40 -12.24
N LYS A 166 8.60 -5.62 -11.81
CA LYS A 166 10.01 -6.02 -11.93
C LYS A 166 10.48 -6.89 -10.77
N LEU A 167 10.15 -6.52 -9.53
CA LEU A 167 10.62 -7.30 -8.37
C LEU A 167 9.91 -8.65 -8.31
N LEU A 168 8.59 -8.68 -8.48
CA LEU A 168 7.86 -9.95 -8.42
C LEU A 168 8.06 -10.80 -9.67
N ALA A 169 8.62 -10.29 -10.78
CA ALA A 169 9.09 -11.14 -11.87
C ALA A 169 10.26 -12.05 -11.45
N VAL A 170 11.05 -11.66 -10.45
CA VAL A 170 12.17 -12.47 -9.94
C VAL A 170 11.63 -13.56 -8.99
N PRO A 171 11.84 -14.86 -9.28
CA PRO A 171 11.24 -15.94 -8.47
C PRO A 171 11.64 -15.92 -6.98
N SER A 172 12.89 -15.61 -6.65
CA SER A 172 13.37 -15.50 -5.26
C SER A 172 12.64 -14.38 -4.50
N LEU A 173 12.48 -13.21 -5.12
CA LEU A 173 11.81 -12.05 -4.55
C LEU A 173 10.30 -12.30 -4.40
N ARG A 174 9.67 -12.93 -5.39
CA ARG A 174 8.26 -13.31 -5.33
C ARG A 174 7.99 -14.26 -4.17
N THR A 175 8.85 -15.24 -3.95
CA THR A 175 8.74 -16.17 -2.82
C THR A 175 8.86 -15.44 -1.48
N ARG A 176 9.83 -14.52 -1.34
CA ARG A 176 9.96 -13.68 -0.12
C ARG A 176 8.73 -12.81 0.12
N TYR A 177 8.24 -12.15 -0.93
CA TYR A 177 7.01 -11.35 -0.89
C TYR A 177 5.80 -12.16 -0.39
N LEU A 178 5.55 -13.33 -0.97
CA LEU A 178 4.46 -14.20 -0.52
C LEU A 178 4.67 -14.73 0.90
N GLY A 179 5.91 -14.87 1.35
CA GLY A 179 6.25 -15.12 2.75
C GLY A 179 5.82 -13.98 3.69
N TYR A 180 6.05 -12.73 3.30
CA TYR A 180 5.58 -11.57 4.07
C TYR A 180 4.05 -11.45 4.06
N VAL A 181 3.40 -11.69 2.92
CA VAL A 181 1.92 -11.76 2.82
C VAL A 181 1.36 -12.81 3.79
N ARG A 182 1.99 -13.99 3.84
CA ARG A 182 1.63 -15.05 4.79
C ARG A 182 1.79 -14.58 6.23
N ALA A 183 2.95 -14.02 6.59
CA ALA A 183 3.22 -13.57 7.96
C ALA A 183 2.19 -12.53 8.43
N ILE A 184 1.81 -11.58 7.57
CA ILE A 184 0.75 -10.60 7.90
C ILE A 184 -0.60 -11.30 8.12
N ALA A 185 -0.97 -12.24 7.24
CA ALA A 185 -2.24 -12.96 7.37
C ALA A 185 -2.29 -13.87 8.61
N GLU A 186 -1.21 -14.60 8.91
CA GLU A 186 -1.13 -15.52 10.05
C GLU A 186 -1.07 -14.77 11.38
N GLU A 187 -0.26 -13.72 11.46
CA GLU A 187 0.04 -13.04 12.72
C GLU A 187 -0.82 -11.80 12.98
N TRP A 188 -1.03 -10.95 11.97
CA TRP A 188 -1.55 -9.58 12.18
C TRP A 188 -3.01 -9.40 11.80
N LEU A 189 -3.54 -10.23 10.89
CA LEU A 189 -4.97 -10.30 10.60
C LEU A 189 -5.72 -11.31 11.49
N ASP A 190 -5.03 -12.00 12.41
CA ASP A 190 -5.71 -12.80 13.43
C ASP A 190 -6.46 -11.87 14.40
N TRP A 191 -7.78 -12.02 14.47
CA TRP A 191 -8.62 -11.21 15.36
C TRP A 191 -8.21 -11.31 16.83
N ASN A 192 -7.67 -12.45 17.26
CA ASN A 192 -7.18 -12.60 18.64
C ASN A 192 -6.00 -11.66 18.96
N LYS A 193 -5.29 -11.16 17.94
CA LYS A 193 -4.23 -10.18 18.08
C LYS A 193 -4.70 -8.76 17.71
N LEU A 194 -5.40 -8.62 16.58
CA LEU A 194 -5.85 -7.32 16.06
C LEU A 194 -6.96 -6.71 16.92
N GLY A 195 -7.91 -7.52 17.37
CA GLY A 195 -9.07 -7.08 18.15
C GLY A 195 -8.66 -6.31 19.41
N PRO A 196 -7.85 -6.88 20.33
CA PRO A 196 -7.42 -6.18 21.54
C PRO A 196 -6.69 -4.86 21.28
N LEU A 197 -5.88 -4.79 20.21
CA LEU A 197 -5.20 -3.55 19.82
C LEU A 197 -6.21 -2.49 19.35
N ALA A 198 -7.18 -2.90 18.53
CA ALA A 198 -8.19 -2.00 18.01
C ALA A 198 -9.15 -1.52 19.10
N GLU A 199 -9.52 -2.38 20.06
CA GLU A 199 -10.27 -2.01 21.27
C GLU A 199 -9.52 -0.98 22.11
N GLN A 200 -8.20 -1.19 22.31
CA GLN A 200 -7.36 -0.23 23.04
C GLN A 200 -7.37 1.16 22.38
N TYR A 201 -7.26 1.22 21.05
CA TYR A 201 -7.32 2.48 20.31
C TYR A 201 -8.73 3.10 20.30
N GLN A 202 -9.78 2.28 20.18
CA GLN A 202 -11.16 2.76 20.24
C GLN A 202 -11.44 3.38 21.61
N ALA A 203 -11.06 2.70 22.70
CA ALA A 203 -11.23 3.18 24.07
C ALA A 203 -10.46 4.48 24.35
N LEU A 204 -9.31 4.69 23.70
CA LEU A 204 -8.51 5.90 23.86
C LEU A 204 -9.25 7.16 23.36
N ILE A 205 -10.08 7.05 22.32
CA ILE A 205 -10.69 8.20 21.64
C ILE A 205 -12.23 8.24 21.71
N VAL A 206 -12.88 7.24 22.31
CA VAL A 206 -14.35 7.11 22.28
C VAL A 206 -15.08 8.31 22.88
N GLU A 207 -14.55 8.89 23.96
CA GLU A 207 -15.15 10.07 24.60
C GLU A 207 -15.00 11.33 23.74
N ASP A 208 -13.85 11.50 23.07
CA ASP A 208 -13.64 12.59 22.12
C ASP A 208 -14.57 12.46 20.90
N VAL A 209 -14.74 11.25 20.36
CA VAL A 209 -15.70 10.96 19.28
C VAL A 209 -17.14 11.24 19.71
N ARG A 210 -17.50 10.94 20.97
CA ARG A 210 -18.84 11.26 21.50
C ARG A 210 -19.06 12.77 21.56
N ALA A 211 -18.07 13.52 22.02
CA ALA A 211 -18.12 14.97 22.16
C ALA A 211 -18.04 15.73 20.81
N ASP A 212 -17.46 15.13 19.78
CA ASP A 212 -17.29 15.79 18.48
C ASP A 212 -18.63 16.10 17.80
N THR A 213 -18.86 17.37 17.47
CA THR A 213 -20.07 17.85 16.77
C THR A 213 -19.92 17.90 15.24
N ARG A 214 -18.75 17.54 14.71
CA ARG A 214 -18.39 17.57 13.28
C ARG A 214 -18.03 16.20 12.70
N LYS A 215 -18.30 15.12 13.44
CA LYS A 215 -18.01 13.75 13.01
C LYS A 215 -18.77 13.36 11.74
N LEU A 216 -18.09 12.63 10.86
CA LEU A 216 -18.66 12.11 9.60
C LEU A 216 -19.69 11.02 9.84
N TYR A 217 -19.48 10.19 10.88
CA TYR A 217 -20.33 9.07 11.25
C TYR A 217 -20.87 9.23 12.67
N PRO A 218 -22.06 8.70 12.98
CA PRO A 218 -22.57 8.67 14.35
C PRO A 218 -21.66 7.88 15.30
N THR A 219 -21.67 8.22 16.60
CA THR A 219 -20.90 7.50 17.63
C THR A 219 -21.26 6.01 17.70
N GLU A 220 -22.52 5.65 17.44
CA GLU A 220 -22.95 4.25 17.38
C GLU A 220 -22.26 3.48 16.25
N ALA A 221 -22.08 4.10 15.07
CA ALA A 221 -21.37 3.51 13.96
C ALA A 221 -19.88 3.33 14.28
N PHE A 222 -19.26 4.29 14.96
CA PHE A 222 -17.89 4.16 15.45
C PHE A 222 -17.73 2.98 16.43
N SER A 223 -18.68 2.79 17.36
CA SER A 223 -18.64 1.68 18.31
C SER A 223 -18.83 0.32 17.63
N LYS A 224 -19.82 0.19 16.74
CA LYS A 224 -20.14 -1.05 16.04
C LYS A 224 -19.11 -1.45 14.98
N GLY A 225 -18.51 -0.48 14.30
CA GLY A 225 -17.64 -0.71 13.13
C GLY A 225 -16.37 -1.51 13.42
N LEU A 226 -16.08 -1.78 14.69
CA LEU A 226 -15.02 -2.70 15.09
C LEU A 226 -15.38 -4.17 14.79
N THR A 227 -16.59 -4.59 15.12
CA THR A 227 -17.02 -6.01 15.14
C THR A 227 -18.18 -6.33 14.21
N ASP A 228 -19.03 -5.34 13.92
CA ASP A 228 -20.28 -5.53 13.21
C ASP A 228 -20.33 -4.66 11.96
N ASP A 229 -20.69 -5.28 10.84
CA ASP A 229 -20.95 -4.53 9.62
C ASP A 229 -22.16 -3.62 9.83
N ILE A 230 -22.09 -2.40 9.29
CA ILE A 230 -23.14 -1.39 9.46
C ILE A 230 -23.79 -1.13 8.12
N GLU A 231 -25.11 -1.06 8.10
CA GLU A 231 -25.85 -0.52 6.96
C GLU A 231 -25.99 0.99 7.14
N GLU A 232 -25.47 1.76 6.18
CA GLU A 232 -25.62 3.21 6.20
C GLU A 232 -26.30 3.70 4.92
N SER A 233 -27.17 4.69 5.07
CA SER A 233 -27.71 5.43 3.93
C SER A 233 -26.61 6.23 3.26
N GLY A 234 -26.08 5.73 2.15
CA GLY A 234 -25.09 6.41 1.35
C GLY A 234 -25.63 7.63 0.60
N PHE A 235 -24.72 8.33 -0.06
CA PHE A 235 -25.04 9.52 -0.85
C PHE A 235 -26.10 9.19 -1.93
N ARG A 236 -27.20 9.95 -1.98
CA ARG A 236 -28.38 9.73 -2.86
C ARG A 236 -29.21 8.47 -2.58
N GLY A 237 -29.21 7.97 -1.35
CA GLY A 237 -30.18 6.94 -0.92
C GLY A 237 -29.81 5.51 -1.33
N ALA A 238 -28.59 5.27 -1.78
CA ALA A 238 -28.05 3.92 -1.90
C ALA A 238 -27.61 3.44 -0.51
N SER A 239 -28.19 2.36 0.02
CA SER A 239 -27.64 1.70 1.21
C SER A 239 -26.26 1.15 0.88
N ALA A 240 -25.24 1.60 1.61
CA ALA A 240 -23.89 1.06 1.53
C ALA A 240 -23.63 0.25 2.81
N ARG A 241 -23.34 -1.04 2.66
CA ARG A 241 -22.85 -1.85 3.75
C ARG A 241 -21.39 -1.50 4.01
N ILE A 242 -21.12 -0.93 5.17
CA ILE A 242 -19.77 -0.65 5.66
C ILE A 242 -19.28 -1.90 6.38
N MET A 243 -18.20 -2.47 5.88
CA MET A 243 -17.55 -3.65 6.46
C MET A 243 -16.87 -3.26 7.78
N SER A 244 -17.04 -4.08 8.81
CA SER A 244 -16.29 -3.91 10.06
C SER A 244 -14.83 -4.32 9.92
N LEU A 245 -13.98 -3.82 10.82
CA LEU A 245 -12.57 -4.23 10.89
C LEU A 245 -12.44 -5.75 11.08
N LYS A 246 -13.29 -6.35 11.92
CA LYS A 246 -13.31 -7.80 12.14
C LYS A 246 -13.70 -8.57 10.89
N SER A 247 -14.79 -8.18 10.21
CA SER A 247 -15.21 -8.81 8.96
C SER A 247 -14.11 -8.74 7.90
N PHE A 248 -13.45 -7.60 7.76
CA PHE A 248 -12.31 -7.46 6.85
C PHE A 248 -11.20 -8.43 7.23
N ALA A 249 -10.75 -8.41 8.49
CA ALA A 249 -9.63 -9.21 8.95
C ALA A 249 -9.89 -10.71 8.73
N ASP A 250 -11.05 -11.21 9.16
CA ASP A 250 -11.42 -12.62 9.03
C ASP A 250 -11.50 -13.06 7.57
N GLN A 251 -12.21 -12.30 6.72
CA GLN A 251 -12.41 -12.66 5.32
C GLN A 251 -11.11 -12.54 4.52
N ARG A 252 -10.34 -11.47 4.74
CA ARG A 252 -9.06 -11.22 4.04
C ARG A 252 -8.02 -12.26 4.43
N ARG A 253 -7.91 -12.57 5.73
CA ARG A 253 -7.04 -13.64 6.23
C ARG A 253 -7.37 -14.98 5.60
N ALA A 254 -8.64 -15.39 5.61
CA ALA A 254 -9.07 -16.66 5.02
C ALA A 254 -8.71 -16.76 3.53
N TYR A 255 -8.95 -15.68 2.77
CA TYR A 255 -8.59 -15.60 1.36
C TYR A 255 -7.07 -15.75 1.14
N LEU A 256 -6.26 -14.97 1.86
CA LEU A 256 -4.80 -14.96 1.67
C LEU A 256 -4.17 -16.31 2.01
N LEU A 257 -4.57 -16.95 3.12
CA LEU A 257 -4.04 -18.26 3.49
C LEU A 257 -4.40 -19.33 2.45
N LYS A 258 -5.65 -19.35 1.98
CA LYS A 258 -6.09 -20.26 0.91
C LYS A 258 -5.32 -20.02 -0.39
N TYR A 259 -5.10 -18.75 -0.76
CA TYR A 259 -4.35 -18.38 -1.95
C TYR A 259 -2.91 -18.92 -1.90
N ILE A 260 -2.21 -18.71 -0.78
CA ILE A 260 -0.80 -19.11 -0.66
C ILE A 260 -0.66 -20.64 -0.64
N GLU A 261 -1.57 -21.36 0.02
CA GLU A 261 -1.58 -22.83 -0.03
C GLU A 261 -1.80 -23.34 -1.46
N ALA A 262 -2.74 -22.77 -2.20
CA ALA A 262 -2.96 -23.14 -3.60
C ALA A 262 -1.72 -22.90 -4.48
N LYS A 263 -0.98 -21.80 -4.27
CA LYS A 263 0.27 -21.52 -4.98
C LYS A 263 1.40 -22.48 -4.61
N LYS A 264 1.46 -22.94 -3.36
CA LYS A 264 2.41 -23.99 -2.93
C LYS A 264 2.11 -25.31 -3.62
N THR A 265 0.84 -25.73 -3.66
CA THR A 265 0.45 -26.98 -4.34
C THR A 265 0.76 -26.94 -5.83
N ALA A 266 0.55 -25.81 -6.51
CA ALA A 266 0.82 -25.68 -7.94
C ALA A 266 2.32 -25.62 -8.32
N ALA A 267 3.21 -25.42 -7.34
CA ALA A 267 4.66 -25.35 -7.55
C ALA A 267 5.38 -26.70 -7.31
N ASN A 268 4.67 -27.68 -6.74
CA ASN A 268 5.12 -29.05 -6.51
C ASN A 268 4.63 -29.97 -7.62
#